data_AF-A0A6I7HS76-F1
#
_entry.id   AF-A0A6I7HS76-F1
#
_cell.length_a   1.000
_cell.length_b   1.000
_cell.length_c   1.000
_cell.angle_alpha   90.00
_cell.angle_beta   90.00
_cell.angle_gamma   90.00
#
_symmetry.space_group_name_H-M   'P 1'
#
loop_
_entity.id
_entity.type
_entity.pdbx_description
1 polymer ?
#
loop_
_entity_poly.entity_id
_entity_poly.type
_entity_poly.pdbx_seq_one_letter_code
_entity_poly.pdbx_strand_id
1 'polypeptide(L)'
;MSFQDILAGLWFSVNSVKGKSALQLSRELGCQYKTAWVLLMKMREAISTRRFRMMLEGEIHIDGKYAGGHIKPENRKEDRVDRRRAENQNFKRLTILTLMEKTPFGRGREQTLTRVVRSEDSNEAVNAA
;
A
#
# COMPACT_ATOMS: atom_id res chain seq x y z
N MET A 1 -23.36 1.33 16.14
CA MET A 1 -21.99 1.77 16.45
C MET A 1 -22.07 3.23 16.80
N SER A 2 -21.69 3.57 18.03
CA SER A 2 -21.74 4.94 18.54
C SER A 2 -20.58 5.77 17.98
N PHE A 3 -20.63 7.09 18.17
CA PHE A 3 -19.50 7.96 17.83
C PHE A 3 -18.24 7.64 18.67
N GLN A 4 -18.43 7.22 19.92
CA GLN A 4 -17.33 6.82 20.81
C GLN A 4 -16.60 5.57 20.28
N ASP A 5 -17.34 4.59 19.73
CA ASP A 5 -16.75 3.39 19.15
C ASP A 5 -15.88 3.72 17.92
N ILE A 6 -16.29 4.72 17.13
CA ILE A 6 -15.53 5.19 15.96
C ILE A 6 -14.22 5.83 16.41
N LEU A 7 -14.26 6.69 17.44
CA LEU A 7 -13.06 7.31 18.02
C LEU A 7 -12.12 6.26 18.62
N ALA A 8 -12.66 5.29 19.36
CA ALA A 8 -11.89 4.16 19.88
C ALA A 8 -11.24 3.35 18.74
N GLY A 9 -11.98 3.09 17.66
CA GLY A 9 -11.45 2.41 16.48
C GLY A 9 -10.29 3.16 15.82
N LEU A 10 -10.37 4.50 15.75
CA LEU A 10 -9.29 5.35 15.25
C LEU A 10 -8.06 5.25 16.15
N TRP A 11 -8.26 5.38 17.46
CA TRP A 11 -7.19 5.23 18.46
C TRP A 11 -6.48 3.89 18.33
N PHE A 12 -7.24 2.80 18.23
CA PHE A 12 -6.71 1.45 18.04
C PHE A 12 -5.93 1.30 16.73
N SER A 13 -6.38 1.93 15.65
CA SER A 13 -5.69 1.89 14.36
C SER A 13 -4.35 2.64 14.41
N VAL A 14 -4.31 3.83 15.01
CA VAL A 14 -3.11 4.68 15.09
C VAL A 14 -2.05 4.07 16.00
N ASN A 15 -2.45 3.43 17.10
CA ASN A 15 -1.51 2.80 18.04
C ASN A 15 -0.96 1.45 17.55
N SER A 16 -1.48 0.90 16.45
CA SER A 16 -0.99 -0.37 15.89
C SER A 16 0.07 -0.12 14.81
N VAL A 17 1.35 -0.20 15.18
CA VAL A 17 2.49 0.08 14.28
C VAL A 17 2.49 -0.82 13.03
N LYS A 18 2.00 -2.06 13.15
CA LYS A 18 1.93 -3.02 12.02
C LYS A 18 0.60 -2.95 11.25
N GLY A 19 -0.26 -2.00 11.58
CA GLY A 19 -1.66 -1.99 11.17
C GLY A 19 -2.51 -2.98 11.99
N LYS A 20 -3.83 -2.90 11.83
CA LYS A 20 -4.77 -3.71 12.61
C LYS A 20 -5.60 -4.63 11.70
N SER A 21 -5.77 -5.88 12.13
CA SER A 21 -6.66 -6.81 11.45
C SER A 21 -8.12 -6.48 11.79
N ALA A 22 -9.03 -6.64 10.83
CA ALA A 22 -10.45 -6.39 11.06
C ALA A 22 -11.04 -7.32 12.13
N LEU A 23 -10.52 -8.56 12.24
CA LEU A 23 -10.93 -9.51 13.27
C LEU A 23 -10.51 -9.04 14.67
N GLN A 24 -9.29 -8.54 14.82
CA GLN A 24 -8.82 -8.00 16.10
C GLN A 24 -9.62 -6.76 16.50
N LEU A 25 -9.83 -5.82 15.57
CA LEU A 25 -10.62 -4.62 15.84
C LEU A 25 -12.08 -4.96 16.20
N SER A 26 -12.66 -5.97 15.55
CA SER A 26 -14.00 -6.47 15.87
C SER A 26 -14.11 -6.99 17.31
N ARG A 27 -13.09 -7.69 17.81
CA ARG A 27 -13.04 -8.18 19.20
C ARG A 27 -12.88 -7.04 20.21
N GLU A 28 -12.04 -6.05 19.90
CA GLU A 28 -11.79 -4.91 20.79
C GLU A 28 -12.97 -3.93 20.86
N LEU A 29 -13.67 -3.70 19.74
CA LEU A 29 -14.86 -2.84 19.70
C LEU A 29 -16.16 -3.58 20.03
N GLY A 30 -16.13 -4.91 20.18
CA GLY A 30 -17.33 -5.73 20.39
C GLY A 30 -18.35 -5.64 19.25
N CYS A 31 -17.91 -5.42 18.01
CA CYS A 31 -18.78 -5.23 16.85
C CYS A 31 -18.63 -6.36 15.83
N GLN A 32 -19.59 -6.47 14.88
CA GLN A 32 -19.50 -7.47 13.82
C GLN A 32 -18.25 -7.25 12.95
N TYR A 33 -17.60 -8.34 12.54
CA TYR A 33 -16.41 -8.31 11.66
C TYR A 33 -16.58 -7.40 10.44
N LYS A 34 -17.73 -7.47 9.76
CA LYS A 34 -18.03 -6.65 8.57
C LYS A 34 -17.98 -5.15 8.90
N THR A 35 -18.49 -4.76 10.06
CA THR A 35 -18.48 -3.36 10.53
C THR A 35 -17.05 -2.89 10.79
N ALA A 36 -16.24 -3.67 11.51
CA ALA A 36 -14.83 -3.37 11.76
C ALA A 36 -14.02 -3.28 10.46
N TRP A 37 -14.29 -4.17 9.50
CA TRP A 37 -13.63 -4.17 8.20
C TRP A 37 -13.97 -2.89 7.41
N VAL A 38 -15.25 -2.52 7.31
CA VAL A 38 -15.67 -1.29 6.61
C VAL A 38 -15.07 -0.06 7.29
N LEU A 39 -15.02 -0.02 8.62
CA LEU A 39 -14.42 1.10 9.36
C LEU A 39 -12.93 1.26 9.01
N LEU A 40 -12.16 0.17 9.02
CA LEU A 40 -10.75 0.21 8.62
C LEU A 40 -10.56 0.62 7.17
N MET A 41 -11.42 0.18 6.25
CA MET A 41 -11.35 0.58 4.84
C MET A 41 -11.59 2.08 4.68
N LYS A 42 -12.62 2.63 5.32
CA LYS A 42 -12.91 4.08 5.27
C LYS A 42 -11.75 4.92 5.81
N MET A 43 -11.12 4.48 6.91
CA MET A 43 -9.94 5.17 7.44
C MET A 43 -8.77 5.15 6.45
N ARG A 44 -8.49 4.00 5.83
CA ARG A 44 -7.42 3.86 4.84
C ARG A 44 -7.69 4.68 3.58
N GLU A 45 -8.93 4.70 3.12
CA GLU A 45 -9.38 5.53 2.01
C GLU A 45 -9.20 7.01 2.32
N ALA A 46 -9.64 7.48 3.49
CA ALA A 46 -9.46 8.87 3.90
C ALA A 46 -7.97 9.30 3.94
N ILE A 47 -7.10 8.43 4.47
CA ILE A 47 -5.64 8.66 4.48
C ILE A 47 -5.09 8.70 3.04
N SER A 48 -5.51 7.75 2.20
CA SER A 48 -5.09 7.66 0.80
C SER A 48 -5.50 8.92 0.02
N THR A 49 -6.75 9.34 0.12
CA THR A 49 -7.28 10.53 -0.55
C THR A 49 -6.55 11.80 -0.13
N ARG A 50 -6.20 11.93 1.16
CA ARG A 50 -5.38 13.05 1.63
C ARG A 50 -3.97 13.04 1.03
N ARG A 51 -3.34 11.87 0.94
CA ARG A 51 -2.01 11.71 0.34
C ARG A 51 -2.01 11.79 -1.19
N PHE A 52 -3.16 11.66 -1.84
CA PHE A 52 -3.25 11.75 -3.30
C PHE A 52 -2.79 13.11 -3.82
N ARG A 53 -3.10 14.19 -3.11
CA ARG A 53 -2.79 15.57 -3.52
C ARG A 53 -1.40 16.07 -3.10
N MET A 54 -0.61 15.24 -2.42
CA MET A 54 0.75 15.60 -2.02
C MET A 54 1.70 15.35 -3.19
N MET A 55 2.62 16.28 -3.42
CA MET A 55 3.74 16.18 -4.37
C MET A 55 5.04 16.25 -3.58
N LEU A 56 6.05 15.51 -4.06
CA LEU A 56 7.40 15.56 -3.52
C LEU A 56 8.26 16.57 -4.28
N GLU A 57 9.24 17.16 -3.60
CA GLU A 57 10.19 18.09 -4.21
C GLU A 57 11.64 17.62 -4.00
N GLY A 58 12.58 18.09 -4.83
CA GLY A 58 14.01 17.81 -4.66
C GLY A 58 14.44 16.38 -5.05
N GLU A 59 15.35 15.80 -4.25
CA GLU A 59 15.92 14.46 -4.50
C GLU A 59 15.00 13.36 -3.95
N ILE A 60 14.43 12.57 -4.85
CA ILE A 60 13.44 11.53 -4.52
C ILE A 60 14.05 10.16 -4.76
N HIS A 61 14.04 9.33 -3.73
CA HIS A 61 14.37 7.92 -3.83
C HIS A 61 13.10 7.12 -4.09
N ILE A 62 13.14 6.26 -5.10
CA ILE A 62 12.00 5.43 -5.52
C ILE A 62 12.37 3.96 -5.31
N ASP A 63 11.51 3.23 -4.61
CA ASP A 63 11.57 1.78 -4.48
C ASP A 63 10.23 1.15 -4.89
N GLY A 64 10.27 -0.02 -5.49
CA GLY A 64 9.13 -0.70 -6.08
C GLY A 64 8.91 -2.07 -5.47
N LYS A 65 7.68 -2.33 -4.99
CA LYS A 65 7.26 -3.66 -4.59
C LYS A 65 6.11 -4.15 -5.45
N TYR A 66 6.33 -5.28 -6.10
CA TYR A 66 5.29 -5.93 -6.85
C TYR A 66 4.32 -6.73 -5.95
N ALA A 67 3.03 -6.52 -6.16
CA ALA A 67 1.95 -7.21 -5.48
C ALA A 67 0.95 -7.80 -6.47
N GLY A 68 0.36 -8.94 -6.13
CA GLY A 68 -0.57 -9.63 -7.02
C GLY A 68 0.12 -10.30 -8.21
N GLY A 69 -0.67 -10.72 -9.19
CA GLY A 69 -0.15 -11.33 -10.42
C GLY A 69 0.61 -12.65 -10.23
N HIS A 70 0.39 -13.38 -9.12
CA HIS A 70 1.04 -14.67 -8.93
C HIS A 70 0.61 -15.66 -10.03
N ILE A 71 1.60 -16.21 -10.72
CA ILE A 71 1.40 -17.25 -11.73
C ILE A 71 1.98 -18.53 -11.15
N LYS A 72 1.14 -19.55 -11.03
CA LYS A 72 1.53 -20.87 -10.54
C LYS A 72 2.61 -21.43 -11.48
N PRO A 73 3.79 -21.83 -10.98
CA PRO A 73 4.80 -22.48 -11.82
C PRO A 73 4.29 -23.85 -12.26
N GLU A 74 4.75 -24.28 -13.43
CA GLU A 74 4.59 -25.67 -13.83
C GLU A 74 5.34 -26.61 -12.88
N ASN A 75 4.78 -27.82 -12.72
CA ASN A 75 5.29 -28.82 -11.80
C ASN A 75 6.68 -29.30 -12.21
N ARG A 76 6.85 -29.58 -13.51
CA ARG A 76 8.14 -29.93 -14.11
C ARG A 76 9.00 -28.68 -14.23
N LYS A 77 10.28 -28.79 -13.88
CA LYS A 77 11.21 -27.66 -13.89
C LYS A 77 11.49 -27.15 -15.31
N GLU A 78 11.54 -28.06 -16.27
CA GLU A 78 11.80 -27.79 -17.69
C GLU A 78 10.73 -26.91 -18.33
N ASP A 79 9.47 -27.08 -17.90
CA ASP A 79 8.31 -26.33 -18.43
C ASP A 79 8.10 -24.97 -17.72
N ARG A 80 8.98 -24.59 -16.78
CA ARG A 80 8.82 -23.33 -16.03
C ARG A 80 9.23 -22.14 -16.90
N VAL A 81 8.22 -21.37 -17.30
CA VAL A 81 8.42 -20.08 -17.97
C VAL A 81 8.98 -19.01 -17.03
N ASP A 82 9.86 -18.16 -17.57
CA ASP A 82 10.35 -16.98 -16.85
C ASP A 82 9.25 -15.91 -16.80
N ARG A 83 8.65 -15.76 -15.63
CA ARG A 83 7.55 -14.83 -15.33
C ARG A 83 7.97 -13.37 -15.22
N ARG A 84 9.27 -13.08 -15.28
CA ARG A 84 9.76 -11.69 -15.28
C ARG A 84 9.50 -11.02 -16.62
N ARG A 85 9.55 -11.79 -17.71
CA ARG A 85 9.29 -11.30 -19.08
C ARG A 85 7.83 -10.89 -19.25
N ALA A 86 7.60 -9.74 -19.88
CA ALA A 86 6.27 -9.18 -20.11
C ALA A 86 5.31 -10.16 -20.82
N GLU A 87 5.82 -10.93 -21.79
CA GLU A 87 5.07 -11.95 -22.54
C GLU A 87 4.44 -13.03 -21.66
N ASN A 88 5.10 -13.37 -20.54
CA ASN A 88 4.68 -14.41 -19.62
C ASN A 88 3.92 -13.84 -18.41
N GLN A 89 3.59 -12.55 -18.40
CA GLN A 89 2.85 -11.92 -17.31
C GLN A 89 1.34 -11.97 -17.58
N ASN A 90 0.56 -12.01 -16.50
CA ASN A 90 -0.91 -12.04 -16.57
C ASN A 90 -1.56 -10.65 -16.45
N PHE A 91 -0.77 -9.58 -16.49
CA PHE A 91 -1.18 -8.17 -16.34
C PHE A 91 -2.02 -7.85 -15.08
N LYS A 92 -2.06 -8.77 -14.10
CA LYS A 92 -2.72 -8.58 -12.78
C LYS A 92 -1.71 -8.19 -11.69
N ARG A 93 -0.43 -8.07 -12.05
CA ARG A 93 0.63 -7.57 -11.19
C ARG A 93 0.48 -6.06 -11.09
N LEU A 94 0.50 -5.55 -9.87
CA LEU A 94 0.54 -4.13 -9.58
C LEU A 94 1.87 -3.81 -8.93
N THR A 95 2.39 -2.63 -9.19
CA THR A 95 3.58 -2.13 -8.50
C THR A 95 3.14 -1.12 -7.46
N ILE A 96 3.57 -1.34 -6.22
CA ILE A 96 3.47 -0.37 -5.14
C ILE A 96 4.79 0.38 -5.11
N LEU A 97 4.79 1.61 -5.61
CA LEU A 97 5.94 2.51 -5.53
C LEU A 97 5.95 3.21 -4.18
N THR A 98 7.11 3.19 -3.53
CA THR A 98 7.42 3.98 -2.35
C THR A 98 8.35 5.09 -2.77
N LEU A 99 7.90 6.33 -2.62
CA LEU A 99 8.65 7.52 -2.98
C LEU A 99 9.05 8.24 -1.69
N MET A 100 10.33 8.53 -1.54
CA MET A 100 10.88 9.14 -0.34
C MET A 100 11.68 10.38 -0.71
N GLU A 101 11.25 11.52 -0.21
CA GLU A 101 11.96 12.78 -0.33
C GLU A 101 13.07 12.86 0.72
N LYS A 102 14.27 13.17 0.24
CA LYS A 102 15.46 13.31 1.07
C LYS A 102 15.54 14.71 1.66
N THR A 103 15.95 14.78 2.91
CA THR A 103 16.21 16.07 3.57
C THR A 103 17.35 16.81 2.85
N PRO A 104 17.34 18.16 2.78
CA PRO A 104 18.43 18.95 2.22
C PRO A 104 19.81 18.67 2.86
N PHE A 105 19.83 18.23 4.12
CA PHE A 105 21.05 17.91 4.88
C PHE A 105 21.57 16.48 4.66
N GLY A 106 20.97 15.72 3.74
CA GLY A 106 21.40 14.38 3.35
C GLY A 106 21.24 13.28 4.40
N ARG A 107 20.61 13.57 5.55
CA ARG A 107 20.35 12.60 6.63
C ARG A 107 18.86 12.49 6.92
N GLY A 108 18.28 11.34 6.61
CA GLY A 108 16.88 11.02 6.91
C GLY A 108 15.94 11.33 5.76
N ARG A 109 14.66 11.54 6.10
CA ARG A 109 13.56 11.74 5.14
C ARG A 109 12.67 12.90 5.57
N GLU A 110 12.22 13.69 4.60
CA GLU A 110 11.19 14.73 4.78
C GLU A 110 9.81 14.07 4.74
N GLN A 111 9.52 13.36 3.65
CA GLN A 111 8.22 12.76 3.40
C GLN A 111 8.35 11.39 2.72
N THR A 112 7.35 10.53 2.94
CA THR A 112 7.21 9.27 2.19
C THR A 112 5.80 9.13 1.66
N LEU A 113 5.68 9.00 0.34
CA LEU A 113 4.45 8.72 -0.37
C LEU A 113 4.46 7.29 -0.91
N THR A 114 3.25 6.76 -1.11
CA THR A 114 3.07 5.44 -1.72
C THR A 114 2.04 5.57 -2.82
N ARG A 115 2.35 5.00 -3.99
CA ARG A 115 1.52 5.03 -5.18
C ARG A 115 1.37 3.63 -5.72
N VAL A 116 0.18 3.32 -6.24
CA VAL A 116 -0.06 2.05 -6.91
C VAL A 116 -0.09 2.35 -8.40
N VAL A 117 0.86 1.79 -9.13
CA VAL A 117 1.03 1.93 -10.57
C VAL A 117 0.97 0.56 -11.24
N ARG A 118 0.83 0.52 -12.56
CA ARG A 118 0.72 -0.74 -13.30
C ARG A 118 2.07 -1.22 -13.80
N SER A 119 2.99 -0.31 -14.09
CA SER A 119 4.36 -0.62 -14.48
C SER A 119 5.36 0.25 -13.72
N GLU A 120 6.62 -0.19 -13.69
CA GLU A 120 7.76 0.63 -13.20
C GLU A 120 8.35 1.49 -14.33
N ASP A 121 7.56 1.83 -15.36
CA ASP A 121 8.04 2.67 -16.44
C ASP A 121 8.41 4.05 -15.88
N SER A 122 9.54 4.61 -16.34
CA SER A 122 10.06 5.89 -15.84
C SER A 122 9.02 7.01 -15.89
N ASN A 123 8.17 7.02 -16.92
CA ASN A 123 7.08 8.00 -17.05
C ASN A 123 5.96 7.76 -16.01
N GLU A 124 5.61 6.52 -15.68
CA GLU A 124 4.63 6.24 -14.61
C GLU A 124 5.22 6.61 -13.24
N ALA A 125 6.50 6.35 -13.03
CA ALA A 125 7.19 6.68 -11.78
C ALA A 125 7.29 8.20 -11.55
N VAL A 126 7.61 8.98 -12.59
CA VAL A 126 7.67 10.45 -12.52
C VAL A 126 6.29 11.06 -12.31
N ASN A 127 5.25 10.56 -12.99
CA ASN A 127 3.88 11.04 -12.79
C ASN A 127 3.30 10.68 -11.41
N ALA A 128 3.93 9.72 -10.71
CA ALA A 128 3.51 9.27 -9.39
C ALA A 128 4.17 10.07 -8.24
N ALA A 129 5.32 10.70 -8.49
CA ALA A 129 6.05 11.58 -7.57
C ALA A 129 5.35 12.92 -7.35
#